data_AF-A0A7J7KH70-F1
#
_entry.id   AF-A0A7J7KH70-F1
#
_cell.length_a   1.000
_cell.length_b   1.000
_cell.length_c   1.000
_cell.angle_alpha   90.00
_cell.angle_beta   90.00
_cell.angle_gamma   90.00
#
_symmetry.space_group_name_H-M   'P 1'
#
loop_
_entity.id
_entity.type
_entity.pdbx_description
1 polymer ?
#
loop_
_entity_poly.entity_id
_entity_poly.type
_entity_poly.pdbx_seq_one_letter_code
_entity_poly.pdbx_strand_id
1 'polypeptide(L)'
;MDYICNPFLKCPFESIEIINLPSNLEKDTTHRYNANSFKLHRLPTPRPGEVLGLVGTNGIGKSTALKVLAGKLKPNLGRFDDPPDWTDILTHFRGSELQNYFTKILGTI
;
A
#
# COMPACT_ATOMS: atom_id res chain seq x y z
N MET A 1 21.20 -28.84 31.15
CA MET A 1 20.67 -29.17 29.81
C MET A 1 19.46 -28.30 29.63
N ASP A 2 19.47 -27.43 28.62
CA ASP A 2 18.32 -26.94 27.84
C ASP A 2 18.83 -25.80 26.94
N TYR A 3 19.45 -26.21 25.83
CA TYR A 3 19.73 -25.30 24.72
C TYR A 3 18.40 -25.02 24.02
N ILE A 4 17.75 -23.91 24.37
CA ILE A 4 16.66 -23.37 23.55
C ILE A 4 17.30 -22.90 22.24
N CYS A 5 17.29 -23.77 21.24
CA CYS A 5 17.73 -23.45 19.89
C CYS A 5 16.70 -22.47 19.31
N ASN A 6 17.05 -21.18 19.26
CA ASN A 6 16.20 -20.16 18.63
C ASN A 6 15.98 -20.54 17.15
N PRO A 7 14.75 -20.87 16.72
CA PRO A 7 14.50 -21.43 15.39
C PRO A 7 14.82 -20.48 14.23
N PHE A 8 15.07 -19.20 14.50
CA PHE A 8 15.33 -18.17 13.49
C PHE A 8 16.75 -18.16 12.89
N LEU A 9 17.71 -18.86 13.50
CA LEU A 9 19.10 -18.92 13.02
C LEU A 9 19.35 -20.04 11.98
N LYS A 10 18.29 -20.72 11.51
CA LYS A 10 18.36 -21.83 10.54
C LYS A 10 17.87 -21.44 9.13
N CYS A 11 18.02 -20.20 8.71
CA CYS A 11 17.79 -19.83 7.31
C CYS A 11 19.16 -19.76 6.59
N PRO A 12 19.49 -20.71 5.69
CA PRO A 12 20.79 -20.75 4.99
C PRO A 12 20.92 -19.70 3.88
N PHE A 13 19.89 -18.90 3.65
CA PHE A 13 19.90 -17.72 2.79
C PHE A 13 19.28 -16.59 3.61
N GLU A 14 19.96 -15.44 3.72
CA GLU A 14 19.54 -14.22 4.44
C GLU A 14 18.25 -13.59 3.86
N SER A 15 17.20 -14.38 3.65
CA SER A 15 15.97 -13.98 2.96
C SER A 15 14.97 -13.27 3.87
N ILE A 16 15.29 -13.11 5.15
CA ILE A 16 14.38 -12.57 6.17
C ILE A 16 15.10 -11.45 6.91
N GLU A 17 14.73 -10.20 6.59
CA GLU A 17 15.22 -9.00 7.25
C GLU A 17 14.13 -8.48 8.21
N ILE A 18 14.39 -8.53 9.52
CA ILE A 18 13.48 -7.98 10.53
C ILE A 18 13.84 -6.51 10.72
N ILE A 19 13.21 -5.65 9.92
CA ILE A 19 13.28 -4.20 10.11
C ILE A 19 12.27 -3.76 11.16
N ASN A 20 12.69 -2.87 12.06
CA ASN A 20 11.77 -2.25 13.02
C ASN A 20 10.84 -1.29 12.26
N LEU A 21 9.61 -1.75 12.00
CA LEU A 21 8.60 -0.94 11.35
C LEU A 21 8.02 0.03 12.39
N PRO A 22 7.87 1.33 12.06
CA PRO A 22 7.14 2.25 12.92
C PRO A 22 5.73 1.70 13.14
N SER A 23 5.34 1.54 14.41
CA SER A 23 4.06 0.94 14.84
C SER A 23 2.81 1.63 14.28
N ASN A 24 2.97 2.81 13.66
CA ASN A 24 1.87 3.62 13.13
C ASN A 24 1.62 3.46 11.61
N LEU A 25 2.33 2.58 10.91
CA LEU A 25 2.16 2.40 9.46
C LEU A 25 0.90 1.61 9.07
N GLU A 26 0.38 0.75 9.95
CA GLU A 26 -0.71 -0.15 9.57
C GLU A 26 -2.01 0.57 9.21
N LYS A 27 -2.29 1.70 9.87
CA LYS A 27 -3.50 2.51 9.65
C LYS A 27 -3.55 3.18 8.28
N ASP A 28 -2.39 3.46 7.68
CA ASP A 28 -2.30 4.13 6.39
C ASP A 28 -2.29 3.15 5.22
N THR A 29 -2.61 1.87 5.38
CA THR A 29 -2.45 0.89 4.30
C THR A 29 -3.48 1.12 3.17
N THR A 30 -3.03 1.59 2.00
CA THR A 30 -3.85 1.75 0.80
C THR A 30 -4.06 0.43 0.05
N HIS A 31 -2.99 -0.33 -0.17
CA HIS A 31 -3.06 -1.56 -0.96
C HIS A 31 -2.05 -2.61 -0.52
N ARG A 32 -2.46 -3.88 -0.56
CA ARG A 32 -1.59 -5.02 -0.26
C ARG A 32 -1.90 -6.18 -1.20
N TYR A 33 -0.87 -6.85 -1.73
CA TYR A 33 -1.07 -8.03 -2.57
C TYR A 33 -1.23 -9.33 -1.78
N ASN A 34 -0.49 -9.51 -0.68
CA ASN A 34 -0.50 -10.75 0.11
C ASN A 34 -0.04 -10.52 1.56
N ALA A 35 -0.31 -11.48 2.46
CA ALA A 35 -0.02 -11.45 3.90
C ALA A 35 1.45 -11.27 4.29
N ASN A 36 2.41 -11.54 3.40
CA ASN A 36 3.85 -11.33 3.62
C ASN A 36 4.49 -10.46 2.53
N SER A 37 3.67 -9.77 1.74
CA SER A 37 4.13 -8.94 0.63
C SER A 37 4.07 -7.46 0.95
N PHE A 38 4.66 -6.70 0.04
CA PHE A 38 4.68 -5.24 0.03
C PHE A 38 3.29 -4.64 0.33
N LYS A 39 3.28 -3.69 1.27
CA LYS A 39 2.12 -2.85 1.61
C LYS A 39 2.38 -1.44 1.09
N LEU A 40 1.47 -0.94 0.26
CA LEU A 40 1.44 0.47 -0.11
C LEU A 40 0.68 1.23 0.97
N HIS A 41 1.34 2.18 1.63
CA HIS A 41 0.73 2.98 2.67
C HIS A 41 0.09 4.24 2.07
N ARG A 42 0.84 5.30 1.85
CA ARG A 42 0.26 6.57 1.36
C ARG A 42 0.30 6.67 -0.16
N LEU A 43 -0.71 7.32 -0.71
CA LEU A 43 -0.71 7.77 -2.10
C LEU A 43 -0.47 9.28 -2.16
N PRO A 44 0.39 9.75 -3.06
CA PRO A 44 0.45 11.17 -3.38
C PRO A 44 -0.81 11.59 -4.15
N THR A 45 -1.38 12.74 -3.80
CA THR A 45 -2.47 13.34 -4.57
C THR A 45 -1.89 14.09 -5.78
N PRO A 46 -2.25 13.75 -7.02
CA PRO A 46 -1.83 14.53 -8.18
C PRO A 46 -2.61 15.84 -8.24
N ARG A 47 -1.89 16.97 -8.36
CA ARG A 47 -2.48 18.29 -8.56
C ARG A 47 -2.56 18.63 -10.05
N PRO A 48 -3.69 19.15 -10.54
CA PRO A 48 -3.80 19.55 -11.94
C PRO A 48 -2.82 20.69 -12.24
N GLY A 49 -2.06 20.55 -13.33
CA GLY A 49 -1.05 21.54 -13.73
C GLY A 49 0.34 21.33 -13.15
N GLU A 50 0.54 20.34 -12.28
CA GLU A 50 1.84 19.99 -11.71
C GLU A 50 2.33 18.61 -12.16
N VAL A 51 3.65 18.45 -12.29
CA VAL A 51 4.27 17.15 -12.59
C VAL A 51 4.60 16.45 -11.27
N LEU A 52 3.91 15.35 -10.99
CA LEU A 52 4.17 14.52 -9.82
C LEU A 52 5.28 13.49 -10.12
N GLY A 53 6.45 13.66 -9.53
CA GLY A 53 7.56 12.69 -9.58
C GLY A 53 7.50 11.69 -8.43
N LEU A 54 7.51 10.39 -8.73
CA LEU A 54 7.58 9.33 -7.72
C LEU A 54 8.97 8.66 -7.75
N VAL A 55 9.80 8.96 -6.75
CA VAL A 55 11.18 8.48 -6.65
C VAL A 55 11.32 7.50 -5.47
N GLY A 56 12.08 6.43 -5.66
CA GLY A 56 12.33 5.41 -4.64
C GLY A 56 13.01 4.18 -5.24
N THR A 57 13.41 3.22 -4.41
CA THR A 57 14.06 1.97 -4.84
C THR A 57 13.10 1.08 -5.66
N ASN A 58 13.64 0.17 -6.46
CA ASN A 58 12.82 -0.81 -7.16
C ASN A 58 12.12 -1.73 -6.14
N GLY A 59 10.86 -2.07 -6.39
CA GLY A 59 10.06 -2.88 -5.46
C GLY A 59 9.31 -2.10 -4.37
N ILE A 60 9.52 -0.79 -4.21
CA ILE A 60 8.81 0.03 -3.20
C ILE A 60 7.35 0.39 -3.59
N GLY A 61 6.79 -0.24 -4.62
CA GLY A 61 5.39 -0.03 -5.02
C GLY A 61 5.10 1.20 -5.88
N LYS A 62 6.10 1.82 -6.51
CA LYS A 62 5.89 2.98 -7.40
C LYS A 62 4.89 2.72 -8.52
N SER A 63 5.07 1.61 -9.22
CA SER A 63 4.15 1.20 -10.30
C SER A 63 2.75 0.87 -9.76
N THR A 64 2.66 0.36 -8.53
CA THR A 64 1.38 0.11 -7.87
C THR A 64 0.66 1.42 -7.57
N ALA A 65 1.35 2.42 -7.01
CA ALA A 65 0.78 3.74 -6.76
C ALA A 65 0.26 4.39 -8.05
N LEU A 66 1.03 4.33 -9.14
CA LEU A 66 0.60 4.84 -10.45
C LEU A 66 -0.64 4.11 -11.00
N LYS A 67 -0.71 2.77 -10.85
CA LYS A 67 -1.90 2.01 -11.27
C LYS A 67 -3.15 2.39 -10.49
N VAL A 68 -3.00 2.65 -9.18
CA VAL A 68 -4.11 3.10 -8.33
C VAL A 68 -4.57 4.51 -8.74
N LEU A 69 -3.64 5.45 -8.92
CA LEU A 69 -3.96 6.80 -9.36
C LEU A 69 -4.57 6.82 -10.77
N ALA A 70 -4.15 5.93 -11.66
CA ALA A 70 -4.73 5.78 -12.99
C ALA A 70 -6.13 5.11 -12.99
N GLY A 71 -6.67 4.72 -11.83
CA GLY A 71 -7.95 3.98 -11.73
C GLY A 71 -7.89 2.54 -12.26
N LYS A 72 -6.72 2.06 -12.68
CA LYS A 72 -6.53 0.69 -13.22
C LYS A 72 -6.44 -0.36 -12.12
N LEU A 73 -6.14 0.04 -10.89
CA LEU A 73 -6.05 -0.83 -9.72
C LEU A 73 -6.87 -0.24 -8.57
N LYS A 74 -7.81 -1.03 -8.05
CA LYS A 74 -8.61 -0.65 -6.89
C LYS A 74 -7.78 -0.82 -5.61
N PRO A 75 -7.66 0.20 -4.75
CA PRO A 75 -7.01 0.03 -3.46
C PRO A 75 -7.87 -0.88 -2.59
N ASN A 76 -7.23 -1.79 -1.86
CA ASN A 76 -7.95 -2.79 -1.06
C ASN A 76 -7.87 -2.53 0.45
N LEU A 77 -7.28 -1.41 0.84
CA LEU A 77 -7.13 -0.99 2.24
C LEU A 77 -6.45 -2.05 3.13
N GLY A 78 -5.59 -2.89 2.53
CA GLY A 78 -4.94 -4.01 3.21
C GLY A 78 -5.75 -5.32 3.25
N ARG A 79 -7.03 -5.30 2.82
CA ARG A 79 -7.91 -6.48 2.72
C ARG A 79 -7.73 -7.15 1.37
N PHE A 80 -6.74 -8.02 1.26
CA PHE A 80 -6.44 -8.71 -0.01
C PHE A 80 -7.35 -9.91 -0.28
N ASP A 81 -7.86 -10.57 0.75
CA ASP A 81 -8.80 -11.71 0.63
C ASP A 81 -10.23 -11.27 0.29
N ASP A 82 -10.65 -10.11 0.82
CA ASP A 82 -11.99 -9.55 0.62
C ASP A 82 -11.88 -8.04 0.28
N PRO A 83 -11.64 -7.70 -1.00
CA PRO A 83 -11.41 -6.33 -1.41
C PRO A 83 -12.70 -5.50 -1.30
N PRO A 84 -12.70 -4.38 -0.55
CA PRO A 84 -13.88 -3.56 -0.31
C PRO A 84 -14.37 -2.86 -1.58
N ASP A 85 -15.60 -2.34 -1.55
CA ASP A 85 -16.17 -1.62 -2.69
C ASP A 85 -15.67 -0.19 -2.86
N TRP A 86 -15.87 0.38 -4.06
CA TRP A 86 -15.48 1.78 -4.30
C TRP A 86 -16.18 2.72 -3.31
N THR A 87 -17.40 2.41 -2.90
CA THR A 87 -18.15 3.12 -1.85
C THR A 87 -17.41 3.13 -0.51
N ASP A 88 -16.91 1.97 -0.08
CA ASP A 88 -16.16 1.82 1.16
C ASP A 88 -14.81 2.52 1.08
N ILE A 89 -14.13 2.42 -0.07
CA ILE A 89 -12.86 3.10 -0.33
C ILE A 89 -13.03 4.61 -0.26
N LEU A 90 -14.05 5.16 -0.92
CA LEU A 90 -14.36 6.58 -0.89
C LEU A 90 -14.75 7.04 0.52
N THR A 91 -15.42 6.18 1.28
CA THR A 91 -15.76 6.43 2.69
C THR A 91 -14.51 6.46 3.56
N HIS A 92 -13.54 5.56 3.32
CA HIS A 92 -12.26 5.54 4.03
C HIS A 92 -11.45 6.81 3.77
N PHE A 93 -11.40 7.28 2.53
CA PHE A 93 -10.69 8.51 2.15
C PHE A 93 -11.53 9.78 2.35
N ARG A 94 -12.69 9.71 3.01
CA ARG A 94 -13.62 10.83 3.15
C ARG A 94 -12.96 12.04 3.80
N GLY A 95 -13.08 13.20 3.17
CA GLY A 95 -12.47 14.46 3.65
C GLY A 95 -11.00 14.64 3.25
N SER A 96 -10.42 13.73 2.48
CA SER A 96 -9.09 13.88 1.88
C SER A 96 -9.17 14.36 0.42
N GLU A 97 -8.08 14.94 -0.08
CA GLU A 97 -7.99 15.32 -1.51
C GLU A 97 -8.09 14.10 -2.45
N LEU A 98 -7.67 12.92 -1.99
CA LEU A 98 -7.76 11.67 -2.75
C LEU A 98 -9.21 11.27 -3.03
N GLN A 99 -10.15 11.55 -2.12
CA GLN A 99 -11.58 11.29 -2.37
C GLN A 99 -12.07 12.07 -3.59
N ASN A 100 -11.76 13.36 -3.66
CA ASN A 100 -12.14 14.22 -4.79
C ASN A 100 -11.49 13.72 -6.07
N TYR A 101 -10.22 13.32 -5.99
CA TYR A 101 -9.50 12.73 -7.11
C TYR A 101 -10.20 11.47 -7.61
N PHE A 102 -10.41 10.45 -6.76
CA PHE A 102 -11.07 9.20 -7.16
C PHE A 102 -12.48 9.43 -7.71
N THR A 103 -13.26 10.31 -7.08
CA THR A 103 -14.60 10.67 -7.57
C THR A 103 -14.53 11.29 -8.97
N LYS A 104 -13.55 12.16 -9.22
CA LYS A 104 -13.35 12.75 -10.54
C LYS A 104 -12.98 11.70 -11.60
N ILE A 105 -12.07 10.77 -11.30
CA ILE A 105 -11.66 9.75 -12.27
C ILE A 105 -12.83 8.78 -12.56
N LEU A 106 -13.56 8.36 -11.52
CA LEU A 106 -14.68 7.43 -11.63
C LEU A 106 -15.93 8.05 -12.27
N GLY A 107 -16.18 9.34 -12.04
CA GLY A 107 -17.29 10.08 -12.64
C GLY A 107 -17.03 10.56 -14.07
N THR A 108 -15.83 10.36 -14.61
CA THR A 108 -15.47 10.68 -16.01
C THR A 108 -15.56 9.44 -16.93
N ILE A 109 -16.02 8.30 -16.41
CA ILE A 109 -16.23 7.05 -17.16
C ILE A 109 -17.71 6.91 -17.53
#